data_AF-A0A6L6WCF4-F1
#
_entry.id   AF-A0A6L6WCF4-F1
#
_cell.length_a   1.000
_cell.length_b   1.000
_cell.length_c   1.000
_cell.angle_alpha   90.00
_cell.angle_beta   90.00
_cell.angle_gamma   90.00
#
_symmetry.space_group_name_H-M   'P 1'
#
loop_
_entity.id
_entity.type
_entity.pdbx_description
1 polymer ?
#
loop_
_entity_poly.entity_id
_entity_poly.type
_entity_poly.pdbx_seq_one_letter_code
_entity_poly.pdbx_strand_id
1 'polypeptide(L)'
;MSEKLTRKLTTILAADAAGFSQAMGTDEVRTFAELNAAKDIFRKLITHHGGRIANTAGDGFIADFPSAVEATQCAIEAQRELGTRDGSLKFRIGVHLGDVIVDGDDLIGEGVNLAARLQSMAEPGGVLISQQVYDQVHSKLTIGFEYLGEKRPRNLSTDVPVYRIAMSKPGFSFRRKSEPAAPHRGIRLHDDEISVAPSELPPPQSILFAALVAGALVLINLVTGGSIWAHWPILGVATIAGLRWAPQFIPPRISAILPAQTVVIIAALALINIFSWGGYPWSLWPIGALVIVGLGRKILSQPE
;
A
#
# COMPACT_ATOMS: atom_id res chain seq x y z
N MET A 1 -7.43 29.07 11.97
CA MET A 1 -6.16 29.20 11.23
C MET A 1 -6.12 28.10 10.20
N SER A 2 -5.67 28.34 8.96
CA SER A 2 -5.34 27.21 8.07
C SER A 2 -4.07 26.57 8.59
N GLU A 3 -4.11 25.27 8.90
CA GLU A 3 -2.86 24.53 9.10
C GLU A 3 -2.04 24.61 7.82
N LYS A 4 -0.77 24.92 8.00
CA LYS A 4 0.14 25.24 6.90
C LYS A 4 0.88 23.97 6.53
N LEU A 5 0.26 23.15 5.69
CA LEU A 5 0.82 21.93 5.09
C LEU A 5 2.26 22.20 4.65
N THR A 6 3.22 21.66 5.39
CA THR A 6 4.64 21.96 5.22
C THR A 6 5.29 20.82 4.47
N ARG A 7 5.79 21.10 3.26
CA ARG A 7 6.58 20.13 2.48
C ARG A 7 8.04 20.17 2.86
N LYS A 8 8.67 19.00 2.86
CA LYS A 8 10.08 18.80 3.20
C LYS A 8 10.65 17.67 2.35
N LEU A 9 11.78 17.92 1.69
CA LEU A 9 12.64 16.86 1.18
C LEU A 9 13.41 16.26 2.36
N THR A 10 13.23 14.97 2.66
CA THR A 10 13.84 14.29 3.81
C THR A 10 14.21 12.85 3.47
N THR A 11 15.14 12.25 4.24
CA THR A 11 15.40 10.81 4.13
C THR A 11 14.50 10.06 5.10
N ILE A 12 13.75 9.09 4.59
CA ILE A 12 12.74 8.34 5.32
C ILE A 12 13.28 6.92 5.52
N LEU A 13 13.28 6.46 6.77
CA LEU A 13 13.56 5.09 7.16
C LEU A 13 12.25 4.45 7.62
N ALA A 14 11.87 3.36 6.98
CA ALA A 14 10.78 2.49 7.42
C ALA A 14 11.37 1.17 7.92
N ALA A 15 10.93 0.71 9.09
CA ALA A 15 11.40 -0.55 9.67
C ALA A 15 10.24 -1.31 10.32
N ASP A 16 10.31 -2.64 10.26
CA ASP A 16 9.24 -3.55 10.67
C ASP A 16 9.77 -4.96 10.99
N ALA A 17 9.12 -5.66 11.92
CA ALA A 17 9.55 -6.94 12.45
C ALA A 17 9.11 -8.11 11.56
N ALA A 18 10.05 -8.90 11.05
CA ALA A 18 9.73 -10.07 10.26
C ALA A 18 9.13 -11.19 11.13
N GLY A 19 7.95 -11.69 10.76
CA GLY A 19 7.31 -12.84 11.40
C GLY A 19 6.61 -12.55 12.74
N PHE A 20 6.44 -11.27 13.12
CA PHE A 20 5.83 -10.88 14.39
C PHE A 20 4.47 -11.55 14.66
N SER A 21 3.59 -11.62 13.66
CA SER A 21 2.27 -12.27 13.80
C SER A 21 2.36 -13.79 14.05
N GLN A 22 3.44 -14.46 13.65
CA GLN A 22 3.67 -15.89 13.91
C GLN A 22 4.30 -16.10 15.29
N ALA A 23 5.25 -15.23 15.68
CA ALA A 23 5.88 -15.26 17.00
C ALA A 23 4.86 -15.01 18.13
N MET A 24 3.95 -14.04 17.93
CA MET A 24 2.84 -13.77 18.85
C MET A 24 1.96 -15.00 19.12
N GLY A 25 1.68 -15.82 18.10
CA GLY A 25 0.90 -17.06 18.28
C GLY A 25 1.63 -18.18 19.06
N THR A 26 2.89 -17.99 19.43
CA THR A 26 3.73 -18.99 20.13
C THR A 26 4.05 -18.57 21.57
N ASP A 27 4.47 -17.32 21.77
CA ASP A 27 4.74 -16.72 23.09
C ASP A 27 4.54 -15.21 23.02
N GLU A 28 3.32 -14.76 23.35
CA GLU A 28 2.92 -13.35 23.27
C GLU A 28 3.80 -12.44 24.16
N VAL A 29 4.06 -12.88 25.40
CA VAL A 29 4.77 -12.08 26.41
C VAL A 29 6.22 -11.87 26.03
N ARG A 30 6.89 -12.94 25.59
CA ARG A 30 8.28 -12.87 25.13
C ARG A 30 8.39 -12.05 23.84
N THR A 31 7.53 -12.29 22.86
CA THR A 31 7.53 -11.57 21.58
C THR A 31 7.30 -10.07 21.79
N PHE A 32 6.41 -9.69 22.71
CA PHE A 32 6.19 -8.29 23.08
C PHE A 32 7.40 -7.65 23.76
N ALA A 33 8.07 -8.37 24.67
CA ALA A 33 9.29 -7.89 25.33
C ALA A 33 10.45 -7.70 24.33
N GLU A 34 10.65 -8.65 23.42
CA GLU A 34 11.65 -8.57 22.35
C GLU A 34 11.36 -7.43 21.37
N LEU A 35 10.09 -7.21 20.99
CA LEU A 35 9.69 -6.06 20.17
C LEU A 35 9.99 -4.72 20.85
N ASN A 36 9.66 -4.57 22.14
CA ASN A 36 9.93 -3.33 22.86
C ASN A 36 11.42 -3.07 23.02
N ALA A 37 12.21 -4.10 23.35
CA ALA A 37 13.66 -3.99 23.42
C ALA A 37 14.27 -3.56 22.07
N ALA A 38 13.76 -4.08 20.95
CA ALA A 38 14.18 -3.66 19.62
C ALA A 38 13.76 -2.20 19.30
N LYS A 39 12.51 -1.81 19.63
CA LYS A 39 12.06 -0.42 19.46
C LYS A 39 12.88 0.58 20.27
N ASP A 40 13.36 0.21 21.45
CA ASP A 40 14.22 1.07 22.27
C ASP A 40 15.64 1.21 21.72
N ILE A 41 16.18 0.18 21.06
CA ILE A 41 17.42 0.30 20.26
C ILE A 41 17.22 1.33 19.15
N PHE A 42 16.16 1.15 18.34
CA PHE A 42 15.87 2.06 17.25
C PHE A 42 15.66 3.50 17.72
N ARG A 43 14.89 3.72 18.80
CA ARG A 43 14.71 5.06 19.39
C ARG A 43 16.06 5.73 19.70
N LYS A 44 16.97 5.01 20.36
CA LYS A 44 18.31 5.53 20.70
C LYS A 44 19.12 5.86 19.46
N LEU A 45 19.19 4.94 18.50
CA LEU A 45 19.99 5.13 17.27
C LEU A 45 19.44 6.22 16.36
N ILE A 46 18.10 6.29 16.19
CA ILE A 46 17.44 7.35 15.42
C ILE A 46 17.79 8.71 16.01
N THR A 47 17.65 8.87 17.34
CA THR A 47 18.02 10.12 18.03
C THR A 47 19.53 10.42 17.93
N HIS A 48 20.39 9.41 18.05
CA HIS A 48 21.85 9.57 17.94
C HIS A 48 22.27 10.11 16.57
N HIS A 49 21.67 9.58 15.50
CA HIS A 49 21.88 10.00 14.11
C HIS A 49 21.06 11.24 13.70
N GLY A 50 20.50 11.99 14.65
CA GLY A 50 19.76 13.24 14.40
C GLY A 50 18.45 13.06 13.62
N GLY A 51 17.87 11.87 13.64
CA GLY A 51 16.56 11.57 13.09
C GLY A 51 15.42 11.82 14.08
N ARG A 52 14.20 11.96 13.55
CA ARG A 52 12.94 12.09 14.30
C ARG A 52 12.04 10.91 13.98
N ILE A 53 11.40 10.32 14.99
CA ILE A 53 10.35 9.32 14.76
C ILE A 53 9.07 10.06 14.40
N ALA A 54 8.48 9.71 13.26
CA ALA A 54 7.25 10.33 12.77
C ALA A 54 6.01 9.50 13.11
N ASN A 55 6.10 8.17 12.97
CA ASN A 55 4.98 7.28 13.23
C ASN A 55 5.46 5.95 13.84
N THR A 56 4.66 5.34 14.70
CA THR A 56 4.91 4.02 15.33
C THR A 56 3.63 3.20 15.33
N ALA A 57 3.09 2.93 14.14
CA ALA A 57 1.92 2.10 13.95
C ALA A 57 2.28 0.61 14.04
N GLY A 58 1.73 -0.10 15.03
CA GLY A 58 1.86 -1.56 15.17
C GLY A 58 3.26 -2.00 15.61
N ASP A 59 3.82 -2.97 14.89
CA ASP A 59 5.16 -3.56 15.05
C ASP A 59 6.27 -2.78 14.32
N GLY A 60 5.93 -1.96 13.33
CA GLY A 60 6.84 -1.08 12.64
C GLY A 60 6.93 0.35 13.20
N PHE A 61 7.81 1.15 12.58
CA PHE A 61 7.89 2.60 12.75
C PHE A 61 8.52 3.26 11.52
N ILE A 62 8.25 4.56 11.39
CA ILE A 62 8.76 5.45 10.34
C ILE A 62 9.53 6.58 11.02
N ALA A 63 10.73 6.87 10.54
CA ALA A 63 11.57 7.96 11.01
C ALA A 63 12.11 8.78 9.84
N ASP A 64 12.35 10.08 10.08
CA ASP A 64 12.94 10.99 9.11
C ASP A 64 14.26 11.60 9.57
N PHE A 65 15.19 11.72 8.62
CA PHE A 65 16.55 12.17 8.84
C PHE A 65 16.89 13.29 7.84
N PRO A 66 17.56 14.36 8.29
CA PRO A 66 18.03 15.41 7.39
C PRO A 66 19.15 14.94 6.45
N SER A 67 19.77 13.78 6.71
CA SER A 67 20.90 13.24 5.94
C SER A 67 20.67 11.79 5.54
N ALA A 68 20.88 11.50 4.26
CA ALA A 68 20.82 10.14 3.72
C ALA A 68 21.94 9.23 4.27
N VAL A 69 23.09 9.84 4.63
CA VAL A 69 24.23 9.13 5.23
C VAL A 69 23.86 8.65 6.63
N GLU A 70 23.30 9.54 7.45
CA GLU A 70 22.90 9.25 8.84
C GLU A 70 21.77 8.21 8.91
N ALA A 71 20.74 8.35 8.06
CA ALA A 71 19.68 7.34 7.95
C ALA A 71 20.25 5.93 7.60
N THR A 72 21.22 5.90 6.69
CA THR A 72 21.85 4.66 6.24
C THR A 72 22.75 4.05 7.34
N GLN A 73 23.52 4.88 8.06
CA GLN A 73 24.32 4.43 9.20
C GLN A 73 23.43 3.91 10.33
N CYS A 74 22.37 4.64 10.70
CA CYS A 74 21.37 4.19 11.68
C CYS A 74 20.76 2.83 11.33
N ALA A 75 20.41 2.61 10.05
CA ALA A 75 19.89 1.33 9.58
C ALA A 75 20.91 0.19 9.71
N ILE A 76 22.19 0.46 9.41
CA ILE A 76 23.28 -0.52 9.52
C ILE A 76 23.56 -0.86 10.98
N GLU A 77 23.62 0.15 11.85
CA GLU A 77 23.93 -0.03 13.27
C GLU A 77 22.80 -0.77 13.99
N ALA A 78 21.54 -0.42 13.71
CA ALA A 78 20.40 -1.12 14.29
C ALA A 78 20.37 -2.62 13.93
N GLN A 79 20.60 -2.96 12.67
CA GLN A 79 20.70 -4.37 12.25
C GLN A 79 21.90 -5.10 12.89
N ARG A 80 23.02 -4.40 13.12
CA ARG A 80 24.16 -4.97 13.85
C ARG A 80 23.82 -5.23 15.31
N GLU A 81 23.27 -4.25 16.04
CA GLU A 81 22.94 -4.42 17.45
C GLU A 81 21.87 -5.52 17.64
N LEU A 82 20.83 -5.52 16.82
CA LEU A 82 19.82 -6.59 16.81
C LEU A 82 20.48 -7.95 16.50
N GLY A 83 21.33 -8.01 15.47
CA GLY A 83 22.04 -9.22 15.07
C GLY A 83 23.03 -9.79 16.10
N THR A 84 23.43 -9.01 17.13
CA THR A 84 24.22 -9.53 18.27
C THR A 84 23.39 -10.17 19.37
N ARG A 85 22.06 -10.04 19.34
CA ARG A 85 21.16 -10.58 20.36
C ARG A 85 20.52 -11.87 19.89
N ASP A 86 20.92 -12.99 20.47
CA ASP A 86 20.34 -14.30 20.18
C ASP A 86 18.83 -14.32 20.46
N GLY A 87 18.07 -14.88 19.51
CA GLY A 87 16.61 -14.95 19.59
C GLY A 87 15.88 -13.64 19.26
N SER A 88 16.57 -12.55 18.94
CA SER A 88 15.90 -11.28 18.60
C SER A 88 15.03 -11.36 17.34
N LEU A 89 13.95 -10.58 17.33
CA LEU A 89 13.14 -10.35 16.13
C LEU A 89 13.98 -9.70 15.04
N LYS A 90 14.02 -10.31 13.86
CA LYS A 90 14.75 -9.79 12.69
C LYS A 90 13.95 -8.67 12.05
N PHE A 91 14.54 -7.49 11.93
CA PHE A 91 13.88 -6.36 11.27
C PHE A 91 14.16 -6.34 9.77
N ARG A 92 13.20 -5.84 9.01
CA ARG A 92 13.33 -5.43 7.61
C ARG A 92 13.42 -3.91 7.60
N ILE A 93 14.35 -3.33 6.83
CA ILE A 93 14.52 -1.87 6.75
C ILE A 93 14.54 -1.41 5.29
N GLY A 94 13.83 -0.32 5.01
CA GLY A 94 13.82 0.41 3.75
C GLY A 94 14.19 1.88 3.96
N VAL A 95 15.10 2.41 3.14
CA VAL A 95 15.54 3.82 3.20
C VAL A 95 15.33 4.50 1.85
N HIS A 96 14.70 5.67 1.84
CA HIS A 96 14.42 6.45 0.63
C HIS A 96 14.56 7.96 0.89
N LEU A 97 15.00 8.73 -0.12
CA LEU A 97 15.07 10.19 -0.09
C LEU A 97 13.98 10.75 -1.01
N GLY A 98 13.00 11.47 -0.45
CA GLY A 98 11.83 11.96 -1.19
C GLY A 98 11.11 13.16 -0.53
N ASP A 99 10.24 13.80 -1.30
CA ASP A 99 9.35 14.89 -0.82
C ASP A 99 8.21 14.30 0.02
N VAL A 100 7.96 14.89 1.19
CA VAL A 100 6.90 14.52 2.12
C VAL A 100 6.20 15.75 2.67
N ILE A 101 4.94 15.56 3.04
CA ILE A 101 4.15 16.52 3.80
C ILE A 101 4.29 16.16 5.28
N VAL A 102 4.69 17.14 6.09
CA VAL A 102 4.71 17.05 7.55
C VAL A 102 3.33 17.45 8.06
N ASP A 103 2.71 16.55 8.84
CA ASP A 103 1.42 16.75 9.48
C ASP A 103 1.58 16.55 11.01
N GLY A 104 1.89 17.64 11.70
CA GLY A 104 2.35 17.61 13.09
C GLY A 104 3.64 16.79 13.24
N ASP A 105 3.52 15.64 13.90
CA ASP A 105 4.62 14.68 14.04
C ASP A 105 4.65 13.63 12.92
N ASP A 106 3.54 13.38 12.22
CA ASP A 106 3.45 12.34 11.18
C ASP A 106 3.97 12.83 9.80
N LEU A 107 4.19 11.88 8.90
CA LEU A 107 4.69 12.11 7.55
C LEU A 107 3.81 11.41 6.51
N ILE A 108 3.31 12.20 5.55
CA ILE A 108 2.39 11.75 4.51
C ILE A 108 3.02 12.02 3.15
N GLY A 109 3.03 11.04 2.25
CA GLY A 109 3.45 11.25 0.87
C GLY A 109 3.95 10.01 0.16
N GLU A 110 4.25 10.17 -1.13
CA GLU A 110 4.78 9.10 -1.98
C GLU A 110 6.14 8.58 -1.48
N GLY A 111 7.00 9.46 -0.95
CA GLY A 111 8.27 9.07 -0.38
C GLY A 111 8.14 8.08 0.79
N VAL A 112 7.11 8.26 1.64
CA VAL A 112 6.84 7.36 2.78
C VAL A 112 6.36 6.01 2.28
N ASN A 113 5.45 5.99 1.30
CA ASN A 113 4.97 4.77 0.67
C ASN A 113 6.10 3.98 0.00
N LEU A 114 7.06 4.66 -0.64
CA LEU A 114 8.21 4.01 -1.27
C LEU A 114 9.21 3.48 -0.22
N ALA A 115 9.48 4.20 0.87
CA ALA A 115 10.29 3.70 1.99
C ALA A 115 9.69 2.43 2.60
N ALA A 116 8.39 2.45 2.93
CA ALA A 116 7.66 1.29 3.43
C ALA A 116 7.65 0.13 2.41
N ARG A 117 7.61 0.42 1.10
CA ARG A 117 7.73 -0.63 0.09
C ARG A 117 9.12 -1.26 0.07
N LEU A 118 10.19 -0.47 0.12
CA LEU A 118 11.56 -0.99 0.19
C LEU A 118 11.74 -1.88 1.42
N GLN A 119 11.21 -1.46 2.57
CA GLN A 119 11.13 -2.29 3.77
C GLN A 119 10.41 -3.61 3.51
N SER A 120 9.22 -3.58 2.90
CA SER A 120 8.42 -4.79 2.64
C SER A 120 9.10 -5.80 1.70
N MET A 121 10.02 -5.33 0.86
CA MET A 121 10.82 -6.15 -0.07
C MET A 121 12.15 -6.63 0.54
N ALA A 122 12.57 -6.10 1.69
CA ALA A 122 13.80 -6.52 2.35
C ALA A 122 13.65 -7.92 2.95
N GLU A 123 14.72 -8.71 2.88
CA GLU A 123 14.82 -9.96 3.64
C GLU A 123 14.96 -9.67 5.14
N PRO A 124 14.58 -10.60 6.04
CA PRO A 124 14.76 -10.43 7.48
C PRO A 124 16.24 -10.23 7.86
N GLY A 125 16.56 -9.11 8.50
CA GLY A 125 17.94 -8.67 8.78
C GLY A 125 18.57 -7.81 7.66
N GLY A 126 17.83 -7.55 6.58
CA GLY A 126 18.29 -6.78 5.42
C GLY A 126 17.97 -5.29 5.50
N VAL A 127 18.77 -4.50 4.79
CA VAL A 127 18.51 -3.08 4.50
C VAL A 127 18.46 -2.89 2.99
N LEU A 128 17.35 -2.37 2.48
CA LEU A 128 17.20 -1.94 1.08
C LEU A 128 17.14 -0.42 1.00
N ILE A 129 17.79 0.14 -0.02
CA ILE A 129 17.84 1.58 -0.28
C ILE A 129 17.42 1.88 -1.72
N SER A 130 16.80 3.04 -1.94
CA SER A 130 16.51 3.52 -3.30
C SER A 130 17.77 4.07 -3.99
N GLN A 131 17.72 4.22 -5.31
CA GLN A 131 18.79 4.87 -6.07
C GLN A 131 19.16 6.26 -5.51
N GLN A 132 18.18 7.10 -5.17
CA GLN A 132 18.44 8.45 -4.64
C GLN A 132 19.25 8.42 -3.33
N VAL A 133 19.10 7.37 -2.51
CA VAL A 133 19.91 7.18 -1.31
C VAL A 133 21.29 6.65 -1.69
N TYR A 134 21.36 5.63 -2.55
CA TYR A 134 22.62 5.07 -3.07
C TYR A 134 23.53 6.16 -3.63
N ASP A 135 23.02 7.02 -4.51
CA ASP A 135 23.74 8.15 -5.13
C ASP A 135 24.32 9.12 -4.08
N GLN A 136 23.71 9.23 -2.90
CA GLN A 136 24.18 10.09 -1.81
C GLN A 136 25.17 9.42 -0.85
N VAL A 137 25.26 8.08 -0.81
CA VAL A 137 26.03 7.34 0.20
C VAL A 137 27.16 6.46 -0.36
N HIS A 138 27.10 6.04 -1.63
CA HIS A 138 28.03 5.07 -2.21
C HIS A 138 29.51 5.49 -2.17
N SER A 139 29.76 6.80 -2.16
CA SER A 139 31.10 7.42 -2.09
C SER A 139 31.53 7.79 -0.68
N LYS A 140 30.63 7.71 0.30
CA LYS A 140 30.83 8.18 1.68
C LYS A 140 30.90 7.05 2.72
N LEU A 141 30.36 5.87 2.40
CA LEU A 141 30.34 4.72 3.30
C LEU A 141 31.15 3.54 2.74
N THR A 142 32.05 2.99 3.57
CA THR A 142 32.92 1.84 3.23
C THR A 142 32.18 0.50 3.38
N ILE A 143 31.02 0.36 2.74
CA ILE A 143 30.17 -0.84 2.73
C ILE A 143 29.90 -1.31 1.30
N GLY A 144 29.59 -2.60 1.15
CA GLY A 144 29.18 -3.15 -0.14
C GLY A 144 27.72 -2.80 -0.44
N PHE A 145 27.43 -2.49 -1.71
CA PHE A 145 26.08 -2.32 -2.22
C PHE A 145 25.85 -3.32 -3.37
N GLU A 146 24.76 -4.06 -3.31
CA GLU A 146 24.35 -5.02 -4.33
C GLU A 146 23.11 -4.50 -5.07
N TYR A 147 23.18 -4.41 -6.39
CA TYR A 147 22.04 -3.97 -7.20
C TYR A 147 21.05 -5.14 -7.43
N LEU A 148 19.82 -4.99 -6.96
CA LEU A 148 18.76 -6.02 -7.08
C LEU A 148 17.88 -5.88 -8.32
N GLY A 149 18.25 -4.95 -9.22
CA GLY A 149 17.48 -4.59 -10.40
C GLY A 149 16.38 -3.56 -10.13
N GLU A 150 15.69 -3.21 -11.20
CA GLU A 150 14.43 -2.48 -11.15
C GLU A 150 13.32 -3.36 -10.56
N LYS A 151 12.55 -2.81 -9.63
CA LYS A 151 11.33 -3.42 -9.10
C LYS A 151 10.15 -2.49 -9.37
N ARG A 152 9.00 -3.06 -9.68
CA ARG A 152 7.70 -2.38 -9.60
C ARG A 152 7.06 -2.63 -8.24
N PRO A 153 7.07 -1.66 -7.33
CA PRO A 153 6.04 -1.60 -6.29
C PRO A 153 4.65 -1.81 -6.88
N ARG A 154 3.80 -2.56 -6.20
CA ARG A 154 2.37 -2.54 -6.52
C ARG A 154 1.85 -1.14 -6.17
N ASN A 155 1.18 -0.48 -7.12
CA ASN A 155 0.66 0.89 -7.04
C ASN A 155 1.66 2.05 -7.22
N LEU A 156 2.89 1.85 -7.70
CA LEU A 156 3.67 2.94 -8.31
C LEU A 156 3.70 2.80 -9.84
N SER A 157 3.75 3.94 -10.53
CA SER A 157 3.75 4.07 -11.99
C SER A 157 5.13 3.91 -12.64
N THR A 158 6.19 3.74 -11.84
CA THR A 158 7.58 3.74 -12.32
C THR A 158 8.38 2.62 -11.66
N ASP A 159 9.26 2.01 -12.46
CA ASP A 159 10.29 1.09 -11.98
C ASP A 159 11.28 1.83 -11.09
N VAL A 160 11.53 1.31 -9.87
CA VAL A 160 12.49 1.88 -8.95
C VAL A 160 13.72 0.96 -8.88
N PRO A 161 14.93 1.44 -9.22
CA PRO A 161 16.17 0.70 -8.99
C PRO A 161 16.43 0.52 -7.49
N VAL A 162 16.60 -0.73 -7.05
CA VAL A 162 16.76 -1.08 -5.63
C VAL A 162 18.15 -1.63 -5.35
N TYR A 163 18.77 -1.16 -4.27
CA TYR A 163 20.08 -1.62 -3.80
C TYR A 163 19.96 -2.25 -2.42
N ARG A 164 20.68 -3.35 -2.18
CA ARG A 164 20.84 -4.00 -0.88
C ARG A 164 22.17 -3.59 -0.27
N ILE A 165 22.20 -3.34 1.04
CA ILE A 165 23.46 -3.17 1.77
C ILE A 165 24.01 -4.55 2.15
N ALA A 166 25.26 -4.82 1.77
CA ALA A 166 25.97 -6.03 2.12
C ALA A 166 26.47 -5.93 3.58
N MET A 167 25.73 -6.57 4.49
CA MET A 167 25.96 -6.49 5.94
C MET A 167 27.11 -7.38 6.45
N SER A 168 27.65 -8.26 5.60
CA SER A 168 28.81 -9.11 5.90
C SER A 168 30.10 -8.55 5.29
N LYS A 169 31.26 -8.91 5.86
CA LYS A 169 32.59 -8.48 5.37
C LYS A 169 32.75 -8.82 3.87
N PRO A 170 33.45 -8.00 3.08
CA PRO A 170 33.52 -8.16 1.63
C PRO A 170 34.38 -9.37 1.22
N GLY A 171 33.74 -10.54 1.13
CA GLY A 171 34.19 -11.61 0.26
C GLY A 171 33.88 -11.23 -1.19
N PHE A 172 34.83 -10.61 -1.89
CA PHE A 172 34.66 -10.24 -3.29
C PHE A 172 34.34 -11.48 -4.15
N SER A 173 33.10 -11.57 -4.62
CA SER A 173 32.75 -12.39 -5.78
C SER A 173 32.02 -11.52 -6.81
N PHE A 174 32.80 -10.96 -7.75
CA PHE A 174 32.22 -10.38 -8.95
C PHE A 174 31.54 -11.48 -9.76
N ARG A 175 30.24 -11.71 -9.56
CA ARG A 175 29.45 -12.47 -10.53
C ARG A 175 29.29 -11.61 -11.78
N ARG A 176 30.23 -11.80 -12.70
CA ARG A 176 30.36 -11.07 -13.96
C ARG A 176 29.04 -11.10 -14.75
N LYS A 177 28.66 -9.92 -15.26
CA LYS A 177 27.53 -9.63 -16.15
C LYS A 177 27.29 -10.76 -17.18
N SER A 178 26.07 -11.31 -17.19
CA SER A 178 25.57 -12.15 -18.27
C SER A 178 24.40 -11.45 -18.96
N GLU A 179 24.71 -10.67 -20.00
CA GLU A 179 23.74 -10.13 -20.95
C GLU A 179 23.34 -11.20 -22.00
N PRO A 180 22.25 -10.98 -22.76
CA PRO A 180 21.39 -12.09 -23.20
C PRO A 180 21.85 -12.78 -24.48
N ALA A 181 21.65 -14.10 -24.52
CA ALA A 181 21.80 -14.90 -25.73
C ALA A 181 20.42 -15.34 -26.24
N ALA A 182 20.14 -14.98 -27.50
CA ALA A 182 19.09 -15.57 -28.33
C ALA A 182 19.58 -15.56 -29.79
N PRO A 183 19.02 -16.37 -30.72
CA PRO A 183 18.06 -17.46 -30.52
C PRO A 183 18.60 -18.83 -31.02
N HIS A 184 18.01 -19.94 -30.56
CA HIS A 184 18.12 -21.21 -31.27
C HIS A 184 16.74 -21.76 -31.66
N ARG A 185 16.70 -22.40 -32.84
CA ARG A 185 15.50 -22.55 -33.68
C ARG A 185 15.13 -24.03 -33.80
N GLY A 186 13.95 -24.38 -33.28
CA GLY A 186 13.05 -25.38 -33.85
C GLY A 186 13.32 -26.87 -33.57
N ILE A 187 12.33 -27.53 -32.96
CA ILE A 187 11.97 -28.94 -33.23
C ILE A 187 10.43 -29.02 -33.38
N ARG A 188 9.97 -29.95 -34.24
CA ARG A 188 8.57 -30.29 -34.59
C ARG A 188 8.47 -31.81 -34.84
N LEU A 189 7.35 -32.50 -34.67
CA LEU A 189 6.02 -32.17 -34.10
C LEU A 189 5.69 -33.18 -32.98
N HIS A 190 4.53 -33.02 -32.31
CA HIS A 190 3.45 -34.01 -32.46
C HIS A 190 2.09 -33.37 -32.16
N ASP A 191 1.10 -33.71 -33.00
CA ASP A 191 -0.31 -33.45 -32.76
C ASP A 191 -0.86 -34.49 -31.79
N ASP A 192 -1.80 -34.08 -30.93
CA ASP A 192 -2.84 -34.98 -30.40
C ASP A 192 -4.05 -34.14 -29.97
N GLU A 193 -5.23 -34.51 -30.46
CA GLU A 193 -6.50 -33.86 -30.13
C GLU A 193 -6.96 -34.28 -28.73
N ILE A 194 -7.26 -33.32 -27.85
CA ILE A 194 -8.13 -33.56 -26.70
C ILE A 194 -9.23 -32.49 -26.67
N SER A 195 -10.39 -32.86 -27.21
CA SER A 195 -11.64 -32.13 -27.05
C SER A 195 -12.31 -32.57 -25.74
N VAL A 196 -12.43 -31.64 -24.77
CA VAL A 196 -13.26 -31.81 -23.58
C VAL A 196 -14.07 -30.53 -23.33
N ALA A 197 -15.33 -30.72 -22.95
CA ALA A 197 -16.38 -29.70 -22.82
C ALA A 197 -16.15 -28.67 -21.69
N PRO A 198 -16.93 -27.56 -21.64
CA PRO A 198 -16.67 -26.44 -20.73
C PRO A 198 -16.82 -26.82 -19.25
N SER A 199 -15.78 -26.54 -18.45
CA SER A 199 -15.87 -26.62 -16.99
C SER A 199 -16.67 -25.45 -16.42
N GLU A 200 -17.67 -25.74 -15.59
CA GLU A 200 -18.54 -24.77 -14.93
C GLU A 200 -17.75 -23.80 -14.01
N LEU A 201 -18.19 -22.55 -13.91
CA LEU A 201 -17.59 -21.58 -12.99
C LEU A 201 -17.91 -21.94 -11.52
N PRO A 202 -16.93 -21.93 -10.59
CA PRO A 202 -17.22 -21.99 -9.16
C PRO A 202 -17.90 -20.68 -8.68
N PRO A 203 -18.75 -20.75 -7.63
CA PRO A 203 -19.47 -19.57 -7.14
C PRO A 203 -18.53 -18.53 -6.49
N PRO A 204 -18.88 -17.23 -6.54
CA PRO A 204 -17.96 -16.16 -6.17
C PRO A 204 -17.79 -16.01 -4.65
N GLN A 205 -16.62 -16.41 -4.14
CA GLN A 205 -16.19 -16.22 -2.74
C GLN A 205 -16.14 -14.75 -2.29
N SER A 206 -16.22 -13.80 -3.23
CA SER A 206 -16.26 -12.35 -2.94
C SER A 206 -17.52 -11.90 -2.19
N ILE A 207 -18.63 -12.65 -2.24
CA ILE A 207 -19.87 -12.29 -1.54
C ILE A 207 -19.74 -12.54 -0.04
N LEU A 208 -19.19 -13.70 0.36
CA LEU A 208 -18.88 -14.01 1.77
C LEU A 208 -17.89 -13.01 2.35
N PHE A 209 -16.84 -12.65 1.60
CA PHE A 209 -15.85 -11.67 2.05
C PHE A 209 -16.46 -10.26 2.23
N ALA A 210 -17.29 -9.79 1.27
CA ALA A 210 -17.96 -8.51 1.38
C ALA A 210 -18.98 -8.46 2.54
N ALA A 211 -19.74 -9.53 2.75
CA ALA A 211 -20.66 -9.66 3.88
C ALA A 211 -19.92 -9.69 5.23
N LEU A 212 -18.77 -10.37 5.30
CA LEU A 212 -17.94 -10.42 6.51
C LEU A 212 -17.34 -9.05 6.83
N VAL A 213 -16.83 -8.32 5.84
CA VAL A 213 -16.33 -6.94 6.01
C VAL A 213 -17.46 -5.99 6.44
N ALA A 214 -18.65 -6.07 5.83
CA ALA A 214 -19.80 -5.28 6.23
C ALA A 214 -20.25 -5.60 7.67
N GLY A 215 -20.31 -6.89 8.04
CA GLY A 215 -20.61 -7.34 9.40
C GLY A 215 -19.58 -6.87 10.43
N ALA A 216 -18.28 -6.92 10.10
CA ALA A 216 -17.22 -6.40 10.95
C ALA A 216 -17.33 -4.88 11.17
N LEU A 217 -17.64 -4.11 10.12
CA LEU A 217 -17.86 -2.66 10.23
C LEU A 217 -19.09 -2.32 11.09
N VAL A 218 -20.18 -3.11 10.98
CA VAL A 218 -21.37 -2.96 11.85
C VAL A 218 -21.04 -3.33 13.30
N LEU A 219 -20.26 -4.38 13.54
CA LEU A 219 -19.82 -4.80 14.88
C LEU A 219 -18.94 -3.74 15.54
N ILE A 220 -17.97 -3.19 14.80
CA ILE A 220 -17.14 -2.05 15.25
C ILE A 220 -18.02 -0.85 15.60
N ASN A 221 -18.97 -0.49 14.73
CA ASN A 221 -19.91 0.60 14.98
C ASN A 221 -20.81 0.35 16.21
N LEU A 222 -21.10 -0.91 16.55
CA LEU A 222 -21.85 -1.26 17.76
C LEU A 222 -21.02 -1.10 19.04
N VAL A 223 -19.72 -1.38 18.97
CA VAL A 223 -18.78 -1.33 20.11
C VAL A 223 -18.27 0.08 20.39
N THR A 224 -18.18 0.96 19.39
CA THR A 224 -17.58 2.31 19.54
C THR A 224 -18.54 3.40 20.02
N GLY A 225 -19.82 3.09 20.24
CA GLY A 225 -20.68 3.85 21.18
C GLY A 225 -20.81 5.37 20.99
N GLY A 226 -20.79 5.91 19.77
CA GLY A 226 -20.97 7.35 19.56
C GLY A 226 -20.81 7.84 18.12
N SER A 227 -21.94 8.14 17.46
CA SER A 227 -22.05 8.63 16.07
C SER A 227 -21.57 7.67 14.98
N ILE A 228 -22.29 7.61 13.86
CA ILE A 228 -22.01 6.68 12.76
C ILE A 228 -20.88 7.26 11.89
N TRP A 229 -19.61 7.08 12.27
CA TRP A 229 -18.48 7.48 11.41
C TRP A 229 -18.42 6.65 10.11
N ALA A 230 -18.91 5.40 10.14
CA ALA A 230 -18.84 4.45 9.04
C ALA A 230 -19.78 4.73 7.84
N HIS A 231 -20.59 5.79 7.86
CA HIS A 231 -21.58 6.05 6.78
C HIS A 231 -20.93 6.27 5.40
N TRP A 232 -19.76 6.93 5.33
CA TRP A 232 -19.02 7.08 4.07
C TRP A 232 -18.47 5.75 3.52
N PRO A 233 -17.74 4.91 4.29
CA PRO A 233 -17.40 3.55 3.87
C PRO A 233 -18.59 2.69 3.45
N ILE A 234 -19.68 2.69 4.23
CA ILE A 234 -20.88 1.90 3.96
C ILE A 234 -21.53 2.33 2.64
N LEU A 235 -21.67 3.65 2.42
CA LEU A 235 -22.21 4.19 1.18
C LEU A 235 -21.33 3.86 -0.03
N GLY A 236 -20.00 3.89 0.13
CA GLY A 236 -19.05 3.47 -0.90
C GLY A 236 -19.23 1.99 -1.30
N VAL A 237 -19.23 1.09 -0.31
CA VAL A 237 -19.43 -0.36 -0.54
C VAL A 237 -20.82 -0.63 -1.15
N ALA A 238 -21.87 -0.01 -0.63
CA ALA A 238 -23.23 -0.14 -1.14
C ALA A 238 -23.35 0.36 -2.59
N THR A 239 -22.67 1.46 -2.95
CA THR A 239 -22.65 1.97 -4.33
C THR A 239 -21.92 1.03 -5.28
N ILE A 240 -20.79 0.45 -4.86
CA ILE A 240 -20.02 -0.52 -5.67
C ILE A 240 -20.80 -1.83 -5.87
N ALA A 241 -21.44 -2.35 -4.82
CA ALA A 241 -22.33 -3.51 -4.91
C ALA A 241 -23.55 -3.22 -5.80
N GLY A 242 -24.18 -2.06 -5.59
CA GLY A 242 -25.30 -1.56 -6.38
C GLY A 242 -24.95 -1.45 -7.86
N LEU A 243 -23.79 -0.90 -8.23
CA LEU A 243 -23.36 -0.78 -9.63
C LEU A 243 -23.15 -2.14 -10.33
N ARG A 244 -22.70 -3.16 -9.58
CA ARG A 244 -22.50 -4.52 -10.10
C ARG A 244 -23.80 -5.29 -10.26
N TRP A 245 -24.78 -5.06 -9.37
CA TRP A 245 -26.05 -5.80 -9.35
C TRP A 245 -27.27 -4.96 -9.75
N ALA A 246 -27.07 -3.74 -10.25
CA ALA A 246 -28.14 -2.79 -10.61
C ALA A 246 -29.29 -3.40 -11.43
N PRO A 247 -29.05 -4.28 -12.43
CA PRO A 247 -30.14 -4.88 -13.22
C PRO A 247 -31.03 -5.86 -12.44
N GLN A 248 -30.60 -6.33 -11.27
CA GLN A 248 -31.35 -7.30 -10.45
C GLN A 248 -32.29 -6.62 -9.45
N PHE A 249 -31.95 -5.42 -8.98
CA PHE A 249 -32.69 -4.70 -7.92
C PHE A 249 -33.59 -3.59 -8.43
N ILE A 250 -33.33 -3.03 -9.63
CA ILE A 250 -34.09 -1.90 -10.16
C ILE A 250 -35.25 -2.41 -11.03
N PRO A 251 -36.52 -2.07 -10.71
CA PRO A 251 -37.67 -2.53 -11.48
C PRO A 251 -37.58 -2.16 -12.97
N PRO A 252 -38.03 -3.05 -13.89
CA PRO A 252 -37.90 -2.84 -15.34
C PRO A 252 -38.62 -1.58 -15.85
N ARG A 253 -39.62 -1.08 -15.11
CA ARG A 253 -40.30 0.20 -15.40
C ARG A 253 -39.38 1.42 -15.28
N ILE A 254 -38.39 1.37 -14.37
CA ILE A 254 -37.44 2.47 -14.14
C ILE A 254 -36.25 2.33 -15.10
N SER A 255 -35.74 1.10 -15.30
CA SER A 255 -34.64 0.84 -16.24
C SER A 255 -35.03 1.12 -17.71
N ALA A 256 -36.32 1.11 -18.02
CA ALA A 256 -36.86 1.55 -19.32
C ALA A 256 -36.68 3.06 -19.58
N ILE A 257 -36.41 3.88 -18.56
CA ILE A 257 -36.23 5.34 -18.70
C ILE A 257 -34.74 5.71 -18.64
N LEU A 258 -33.99 5.14 -17.69
CA LEU A 258 -32.56 5.36 -17.52
C LEU A 258 -31.83 4.03 -17.25
N PRO A 259 -30.58 3.83 -17.71
CA PRO A 259 -29.81 2.63 -17.39
C PRO A 259 -29.73 2.39 -15.88
N ALA A 260 -29.87 1.13 -15.45
CA ALA A 260 -29.93 0.79 -14.02
C ALA A 260 -28.71 1.31 -13.22
N GLN A 261 -27.52 1.28 -13.81
CA GLN A 261 -26.30 1.84 -13.23
C GLN A 261 -26.40 3.35 -12.99
N THR A 262 -27.02 4.11 -13.91
CA THR A 262 -27.25 5.55 -13.77
C THR A 262 -28.17 5.86 -12.59
N VAL A 263 -29.19 5.03 -12.35
CA VAL A 263 -30.10 5.17 -11.21
C VAL A 263 -29.36 4.96 -9.87
N VAL A 264 -28.45 3.98 -9.80
CA VAL A 264 -27.59 3.77 -8.61
C VAL A 264 -26.68 4.98 -8.36
N ILE A 265 -26.08 5.55 -9.42
CA ILE A 265 -25.23 6.74 -9.29
C ILE A 265 -26.04 7.96 -8.82
N ILE A 266 -27.24 8.17 -9.35
CA ILE A 266 -28.14 9.25 -8.92
C ILE A 266 -28.53 9.08 -7.44
N ALA A 267 -28.86 7.86 -7.01
CA ALA A 267 -29.19 7.57 -5.61
C ALA A 267 -27.99 7.80 -4.68
N ALA A 268 -26.78 7.39 -5.08
CA ALA A 268 -25.56 7.65 -4.34
C ALA A 268 -25.27 9.15 -4.22
N LEU A 269 -25.35 9.91 -5.32
CA LEU A 269 -25.16 11.37 -5.30
C LEU A 269 -26.18 12.10 -4.42
N ALA A 270 -27.45 11.68 -4.44
CA ALA A 270 -28.48 12.22 -3.57
C ALA A 270 -28.17 11.95 -2.08
N LEU A 271 -27.75 10.73 -1.74
CA LEU A 271 -27.35 10.37 -0.38
C LEU A 271 -26.10 11.15 0.08
N ILE A 272 -25.07 11.27 -0.78
CA ILE A 272 -23.88 12.08 -0.49
C ILE A 272 -24.29 13.53 -0.18
N ASN A 273 -25.21 14.12 -0.97
CA ASN A 273 -25.71 15.48 -0.75
C ASN A 273 -26.52 15.63 0.54
N ILE A 274 -27.25 14.59 0.96
CA ILE A 274 -27.97 14.57 2.25
C ILE A 274 -26.98 14.50 3.42
N PHE A 275 -25.96 13.64 3.35
CA PHE A 275 -24.95 13.49 4.41
C PHE A 275 -23.93 14.64 4.46
N SER A 276 -23.70 15.35 3.35
CA SER A 276 -22.80 16.52 3.27
C SER A 276 -23.54 17.87 3.26
N TRP A 277 -24.75 17.92 3.82
CA TRP A 277 -25.64 19.08 3.68
C TRP A 277 -25.05 20.39 4.23
N GLY A 278 -24.67 21.30 3.33
CA GLY A 278 -24.16 22.64 3.62
C GLY A 278 -25.13 23.78 3.27
N GLY A 279 -26.44 23.51 3.16
CA GLY A 279 -27.44 24.51 2.80
C GLY A 279 -27.64 24.74 1.29
N TYR A 280 -26.83 24.12 0.43
CA TYR A 280 -26.98 24.16 -1.03
C TYR A 280 -26.97 22.74 -1.64
N PRO A 281 -27.99 22.35 -2.42
CA PRO A 281 -28.09 21.00 -3.01
C PRO A 281 -27.23 20.88 -4.28
N TRP A 282 -25.91 20.81 -4.11
CA TRP A 282 -24.94 20.77 -5.21
C TRP A 282 -25.13 19.58 -6.15
N SER A 283 -25.69 18.46 -5.68
CA SER A 283 -25.89 17.25 -6.49
C SER A 283 -26.95 17.40 -7.59
N LEU A 284 -27.78 18.45 -7.57
CA LEU A 284 -28.77 18.68 -8.62
C LEU A 284 -28.15 18.84 -10.02
N TRP A 285 -26.98 19.49 -10.10
CA TRP A 285 -26.26 19.67 -11.37
C TRP A 285 -25.78 18.35 -12.00
N PRO A 286 -24.99 17.49 -11.32
CA PRO A 286 -24.57 16.22 -11.89
C PRO A 286 -25.74 15.23 -12.09
N ILE A 287 -26.75 15.24 -11.21
CA ILE A 287 -27.96 14.40 -11.39
C ILE A 287 -28.72 14.85 -12.66
N GLY A 288 -28.94 16.14 -12.85
CA GLY A 288 -29.58 16.69 -14.05
C GLY A 288 -28.83 16.33 -15.33
N ALA A 289 -27.50 16.47 -15.33
CA ALA A 289 -26.66 16.08 -16.47
C ALA A 289 -26.78 14.58 -16.80
N LEU A 290 -26.76 13.70 -15.79
CA LEU A 290 -26.92 12.24 -16.00
C LEU A 290 -28.30 11.88 -16.56
N VAL A 291 -29.37 12.55 -16.11
CA VAL A 291 -30.74 12.36 -16.63
C VAL A 291 -30.83 12.82 -18.09
N ILE A 292 -30.29 14.00 -18.43
CA ILE A 292 -30.29 14.54 -19.80
C ILE A 292 -29.51 13.61 -20.75
N VAL A 293 -28.31 13.14 -20.36
CA VAL A 293 -27.50 12.22 -21.18
C VAL A 293 -28.20 10.86 -21.35
N GLY A 294 -28.85 10.35 -20.30
CA GLY A 294 -29.60 9.09 -20.37
C GLY A 294 -30.80 9.18 -21.32
N LEU A 295 -31.58 10.26 -21.24
CA LEU A 295 -32.72 10.51 -22.13
C LEU A 295 -32.26 10.78 -23.58
N GLY A 296 -31.22 11.59 -23.78
CA GLY A 296 -30.69 11.89 -25.12
C GLY A 296 -30.18 10.65 -25.85
N ARG A 297 -29.48 9.74 -25.15
CA ARG A 297 -29.09 8.44 -25.71
C ARG A 297 -30.29 7.58 -26.14
N LYS A 298 -31.37 7.59 -25.35
CA LYS A 298 -32.59 6.81 -25.65
C LYS A 298 -33.32 7.34 -26.89
N ILE A 299 -33.35 8.67 -27.09
CA ILE A 299 -33.96 9.30 -28.27
C ILE A 299 -33.14 8.97 -29.53
N LEU A 300 -31.81 9.04 -29.44
CA LEU A 300 -30.89 8.71 -30.56
C LEU A 300 -30.83 7.20 -30.89
N SER A 301 -31.40 6.34 -30.06
CA SER A 301 -31.40 4.88 -30.25
C SER A 301 -32.74 4.30 -30.70
N GLN A 302 -33.73 5.12 -31.06
CA GLN A 302 -34.95 4.62 -31.70
C GLN A 302 -34.75 4.63 -33.23
N PRO A 303 -34.75 3.47 -33.90
CA PRO A 303 -34.90 3.43 -35.35
C PRO A 303 -36.33 3.86 -35.73
N GLU A 304 -36.47 4.49 -36.90
CA GLU A 304 -37.76 4.74 -37.56
C GLU A 304 -38.44 3.44 -38.00
#